data_AF-A0A7X6N397-F1
#
_entry.id   AF-A0A7X6N397-F1
#
_cell.length_a   1.000
_cell.length_b   1.000
_cell.length_c   1.000
_cell.angle_alpha   90.00
_cell.angle_beta   90.00
_cell.angle_gamma   90.00
#
_symmetry.space_group_name_H-M   'P 1'
#
loop_
_entity.id
_entity.type
_entity.pdbx_description
1 polymer ?
#
loop_
_entity_poly.entity_id
_entity_poly.type
_entity_poly.pdbx_seq_one_letter_code
_entity_poly.pdbx_strand_id
1 'polypeptide(L)'
;MGLVVVGTGVPLVCELNIWKFNDIYRKIVRIIVNNKSLFLFPILEEVHFRWILFTVGQTLSITIFAFILISGLSFGIAHIPYLGIKSLYKIIQGLILATLFVYVGLTMAVLCHISFNTFVYIYRLQYKG
;
A
#
# COMPACT_ATOMS: atom_id res chain seq x y z
N MET A 1 21.76 -58.53 4.14
CA MET A 1 22.68 -57.53 3.55
C MET A 1 21.97 -56.20 3.56
N GLY A 2 22.37 -55.32 4.49
CA GLY A 2 21.81 -53.98 4.59
C GLY A 2 22.44 -53.04 3.58
N LEU A 3 21.64 -52.10 3.09
CA LEU A 3 22.17 -50.83 2.60
C LEU A 3 21.66 -49.75 3.55
N VAL A 4 22.52 -49.40 4.51
CA VAL A 4 22.40 -48.21 5.32
C VAL A 4 22.93 -47.06 4.46
N VAL A 5 22.08 -46.09 4.14
CA VAL A 5 22.54 -44.78 3.63
C VAL A 5 22.30 -43.76 4.74
N VAL A 6 23.39 -43.42 5.45
CA VAL A 6 23.45 -42.32 6.42
C VAL A 6 23.89 -41.04 5.70
N GLY A 7 23.22 -39.93 6.01
CA GLY A 7 23.69 -38.55 5.76
C GLY A 7 23.30 -38.02 4.37
N THR A 8 22.50 -36.96 4.26
CA THR A 8 22.78 -35.63 4.82
C THR A 8 21.52 -35.02 5.44
N GLY A 9 21.54 -34.68 6.73
CA GLY A 9 20.40 -34.11 7.48
C GLY A 9 20.07 -32.64 7.17
N VAL A 10 20.04 -32.23 5.91
CA VAL A 10 19.78 -30.85 5.47
C VAL A 10 18.54 -30.61 4.55
N PRO A 11 17.75 -31.58 4.01
CA PRO A 11 16.74 -31.20 3.01
C PRO A 11 15.44 -30.65 3.62
N LEU A 12 15.01 -31.11 4.80
CA LEU A 12 13.63 -30.88 5.25
C LEU A 12 13.33 -29.41 5.58
N VAL A 13 14.29 -28.68 6.17
CA VAL A 13 14.11 -27.28 6.58
C VAL A 13 14.14 -26.34 5.38
N CYS A 14 14.99 -26.62 4.38
CA CYS A 14 15.02 -25.86 3.13
C CYS A 14 13.74 -26.05 2.32
N GLU A 15 13.26 -27.29 2.20
CA GLU A 15 11.98 -27.57 1.52
C GLU A 15 10.80 -26.88 2.22
N LEU A 16 10.69 -26.99 3.55
CA LEU A 16 9.64 -26.31 4.32
C LEU A 16 9.62 -24.79 4.14
N ASN A 17 10.79 -24.16 4.02
CA ASN A 17 10.89 -22.72 3.76
C ASN A 17 10.46 -22.34 2.34
N ILE A 18 10.80 -23.17 1.35
CA ILE A 18 10.37 -22.96 -0.04
C ILE A 18 8.85 -23.10 -0.17
N TRP A 19 8.24 -24.11 0.47
CA TRP A 19 6.79 -24.30 0.45
C TRP A 19 6.04 -23.14 1.12
N LYS A 20 6.52 -22.66 2.29
CA LYS A 20 5.95 -21.47 2.95
C LYS A 20 6.07 -20.22 2.09
N PHE A 21 7.22 -20.01 1.44
CA PHE A 21 7.42 -18.89 0.54
C PHE A 21 6.50 -18.95 -0.68
N ASN A 22 6.34 -20.14 -1.27
CA ASN A 22 5.51 -20.37 -2.43
C ASN A 22 4.01 -20.19 -2.12
N ASP A 23 3.58 -20.53 -0.91
CA ASP A 23 2.22 -20.27 -0.45
C ASP A 23 1.95 -18.78 -0.18
N ILE A 24 2.92 -18.06 0.40
CA ILE A 24 2.84 -16.60 0.54
C ILE A 24 2.77 -15.94 -0.84
N TYR A 25 3.62 -16.34 -1.77
CA TYR A 25 3.62 -15.85 -3.14
C TYR A 25 2.28 -16.10 -3.84
N ARG A 26 1.75 -17.33 -3.79
CA ARG A 26 0.45 -17.67 -4.38
C ARG A 26 -0.70 -16.90 -3.75
N LYS A 27 -0.65 -16.61 -2.45
CA LYS A 27 -1.62 -15.72 -1.78
C LYS A 27 -1.49 -14.29 -2.32
N ILE A 28 -0.28 -13.73 -2.39
CA ILE A 28 -0.03 -12.38 -2.91
C ILE A 28 -0.56 -12.26 -4.35
N VAL A 29 -0.24 -13.20 -5.23
CA VAL A 29 -0.71 -13.18 -6.63
C VAL A 29 -2.25 -13.26 -6.72
N ARG A 30 -2.89 -14.14 -5.93
CA ARG A 30 -4.37 -14.20 -5.89
C ARG A 30 -4.99 -12.90 -5.39
N ILE A 31 -4.36 -12.24 -4.42
CA ILE A 31 -4.83 -10.95 -3.90
C ILE A 31 -4.73 -9.89 -4.99
N ILE A 32 -3.61 -9.85 -5.72
CA ILE A 32 -3.38 -8.90 -6.82
C ILE A 32 -4.42 -9.09 -7.93
N VAL A 33 -4.63 -10.33 -8.37
CA VAL A 33 -5.52 -10.65 -9.50
C VAL A 33 -6.99 -10.43 -9.16
N ASN A 34 -7.43 -10.79 -7.95
CA ASN A 34 -8.84 -10.76 -7.57
C ASN A 34 -9.29 -9.42 -6.96
N ASN A 35 -8.37 -8.57 -6.49
CA ASN A 35 -8.69 -7.30 -5.87
C ASN A 35 -8.17 -6.14 -6.72
N LYS A 36 -8.74 -5.95 -7.91
CA LYS A 36 -8.46 -4.78 -8.76
C LYS A 36 -8.63 -3.45 -7.98
N SER A 37 -9.49 -3.44 -6.97
CA SER A 37 -9.67 -2.35 -6.01
C SER A 37 -8.39 -1.94 -5.26
N LEU A 38 -7.49 -2.88 -4.93
CA LEU A 38 -6.23 -2.60 -4.22
C LEU A 38 -5.26 -1.76 -5.05
N PHE A 39 -5.42 -1.75 -6.39
CA PHE A 39 -4.55 -1.01 -7.31
C PHE A 39 -5.27 0.18 -7.91
N LEU A 40 -6.52 -0.01 -8.36
CA LEU A 40 -7.26 1.01 -9.08
C LEU A 40 -7.71 2.16 -8.18
N PHE A 41 -8.19 1.87 -6.96
CA PHE A 41 -8.62 2.96 -6.05
C PHE A 41 -7.45 3.86 -5.64
N PRO A 42 -6.27 3.35 -5.21
CA PRO A 42 -5.15 4.22 -4.90
C PRO A 42 -4.71 5.11 -6.07
N ILE A 43 -4.74 4.58 -7.30
CA ILE A 43 -4.43 5.38 -8.50
C ILE A 43 -5.45 6.52 -8.64
N LEU A 44 -6.74 6.23 -8.57
CA LEU A 44 -7.80 7.24 -8.70
C LEU A 44 -7.76 8.27 -7.57
N GLU A 45 -7.46 7.82 -6.34
CA GLU A 45 -7.29 8.67 -5.17
C GLU A 45 -6.11 9.62 -5.33
N GLU A 46 -4.93 9.15 -5.76
CA GLU A 46 -3.79 10.06 -5.97
C GLU A 46 -4.02 11.00 -7.17
N VAL A 47 -4.72 10.56 -8.22
CA VAL A 47 -5.11 11.44 -9.32
C VAL A 47 -6.04 12.56 -8.83
N HIS A 48 -7.05 12.24 -8.02
CA HIS A 48 -7.98 13.24 -7.48
C HIS A 48 -7.33 14.16 -6.45
N PHE A 49 -6.74 13.58 -5.39
CA PHE A 49 -6.27 14.36 -4.25
C PHE A 49 -4.91 14.99 -4.49
N ARG A 50 -4.06 14.46 -5.39
CA ARG A 50 -2.77 15.07 -5.71
C ARG A 50 -2.82 15.82 -7.01
N TRP A 51 -3.00 15.12 -8.13
CA TRP A 51 -2.79 15.72 -9.44
C TRP A 51 -3.82 16.81 -9.73
N ILE A 52 -5.11 16.52 -9.63
CA ILE A 52 -6.18 17.51 -9.89
C ILE A 52 -6.08 18.69 -8.92
N LEU A 53 -6.00 18.43 -7.61
CA LEU A 53 -5.87 19.50 -6.61
C LEU A 53 -4.60 20.33 -6.79
N PHE A 54 -3.48 19.73 -7.22
CA PHE A 54 -2.26 20.47 -7.50
C PHE A 54 -2.43 21.35 -8.73
N THR A 55 -2.97 20.82 -9.83
CA THR A 55 -3.22 21.59 -11.05
C THR A 55 -4.17 22.76 -10.79
N VAL A 56 -5.26 22.56 -10.05
CA VAL A 56 -6.17 23.64 -9.62
C VAL A 56 -5.47 24.59 -8.65
N GLY A 57 -4.62 24.08 -7.76
CA GLY A 57 -3.83 24.91 -6.85
C GLY A 57 -2.86 25.83 -7.60
N GLN A 58 -2.23 25.35 -8.67
CA GLN A 58 -1.34 26.15 -9.52
C GLN A 58 -2.12 27.26 -10.23
N THR A 59 -3.34 27.01 -10.72
CA THR A 59 -4.16 28.07 -11.35
C THR A 59 -4.62 29.13 -10.36
N LEU A 60 -4.71 28.79 -9.07
CA LEU A 60 -5.07 29.68 -7.98
C LEU A 60 -3.85 30.25 -7.23
N SER A 61 -2.62 30.00 -7.70
CA SER A 61 -1.38 30.43 -7.05
C SER A 61 -1.27 30.01 -5.57
N ILE A 62 -1.80 28.82 -5.23
CA ILE A 62 -1.71 28.24 -3.88
C ILE A 62 -0.27 27.85 -3.59
N THR A 63 0.23 28.21 -2.41
CA THR A 63 1.59 27.84 -1.98
C THR A 63 1.73 26.33 -1.81
N ILE A 64 2.92 25.79 -2.02
CA ILE A 64 3.20 24.35 -1.85
C ILE A 64 2.77 23.84 -0.47
N PHE A 65 3.04 24.63 0.58
CA PHE A 65 2.66 24.28 1.94
C PHE A 65 1.14 24.19 2.10
N ALA A 66 0.38 25.17 1.57
CA ALA A 66 -1.07 25.14 1.61
C ALA A 66 -1.64 23.97 0.79
N PHE A 67 -1.05 23.66 -0.37
CA PHE A 67 -1.41 22.46 -1.14
C PHE A 67 -1.24 21.19 -0.32
N ILE A 68 -0.10 20.98 0.35
CA ILE A 68 0.17 19.78 1.16
C ILE A 68 -0.91 19.62 2.25
N LEU A 69 -1.26 20.71 2.93
CA LEU A 69 -2.30 20.68 3.96
C LEU A 69 -3.67 20.38 3.38
N ILE A 70 -4.11 21.11 2.34
CA ILE A 70 -5.42 20.90 1.71
C ILE A 70 -5.52 19.47 1.17
N SER A 71 -4.54 19.05 0.38
CA SER A 71 -4.46 17.74 -0.25
C SER A 71 -4.45 16.60 0.79
N GLY A 72 -3.66 16.72 1.85
CA GLY A 72 -3.57 15.70 2.91
C GLY A 72 -4.81 15.63 3.79
N LEU A 73 -5.35 16.80 4.19
CA LEU A 73 -6.57 16.87 5.01
C LEU A 73 -7.80 16.41 4.23
N SER A 74 -7.98 16.86 2.99
CA SER A 74 -9.08 16.40 2.14
C SER A 74 -9.06 14.89 1.95
N PHE A 75 -7.88 14.29 1.78
CA PHE A 75 -7.72 12.84 1.71
C PHE A 75 -8.20 12.16 3.00
N GLY A 76 -7.75 12.62 4.17
CA GLY A 76 -8.18 12.05 5.45
C GLY A 76 -9.66 12.26 5.76
N ILE A 77 -10.20 13.45 5.46
CA ILE A 77 -11.61 13.81 5.67
C ILE A 77 -12.53 12.95 4.79
N ALA A 78 -12.18 12.74 3.52
CA ALA A 78 -12.95 11.89 2.62
C ALA A 78 -13.09 10.44 3.13
N HIS A 79 -12.20 10.00 4.02
CA HIS A 79 -12.24 8.68 4.63
C HIS A 79 -13.04 8.61 5.94
N ILE A 80 -13.42 9.74 6.54
CA ILE A 80 -14.19 9.78 7.79
C ILE A 80 -15.51 8.98 7.70
N PRO A 81 -16.33 9.11 6.63
CA PRO A 81 -17.60 8.37 6.55
C PRO A 81 -17.44 6.85 6.59
N TYR A 82 -16.29 6.33 6.14
CA TYR A 82 -16.04 4.90 6.03
C TYR A 82 -15.24 4.32 7.20
N LEU A 83 -14.40 5.14 7.86
CA LEU A 83 -13.45 4.70 8.88
C LEU A 83 -13.71 5.30 10.28
N GLY A 84 -14.54 6.33 10.41
CA GLY A 84 -14.78 7.02 11.69
C GLY A 84 -13.49 7.55 12.32
N ILE A 85 -13.26 7.25 13.60
CA ILE A 85 -12.04 7.66 14.35
C ILE A 85 -10.76 7.09 13.73
N LYS A 86 -10.84 5.95 13.05
CA LYS A 86 -9.70 5.34 12.37
C LYS A 86 -9.24 6.17 11.15
N SER A 87 -9.94 7.23 10.75
CA SER A 87 -9.49 8.15 9.71
C SER A 87 -8.25 8.97 10.10
N LEU A 88 -7.90 9.07 11.39
CA LEU A 88 -6.74 9.86 11.83
C LEU A 88 -5.42 9.37 11.21
N TYR A 89 -5.21 8.06 11.08
CA TYR A 89 -4.00 7.55 10.40
C TYR A 89 -4.03 7.87 8.89
N LYS A 90 -5.22 8.01 8.29
CA LYS A 90 -5.36 8.42 6.88
C LYS A 90 -5.00 9.89 6.69
N ILE A 91 -5.20 10.77 7.68
CA ILE A 91 -4.71 12.15 7.62
C ILE A 91 -3.18 12.16 7.54
N ILE A 92 -2.51 11.41 8.43
CA ILE A 92 -1.04 11.31 8.43
C ILE A 92 -0.55 10.72 7.10
N GLN A 93 -1.17 9.63 6.63
CA GLN A 93 -0.88 9.04 5.33
C GLN A 93 -1.05 10.06 4.19
N GLY A 94 -2.13 10.85 4.21
CA GLY A 94 -2.43 11.87 3.22
C GLY A 94 -1.37 12.97 3.16
N LEU A 95 -0.90 13.44 4.31
CA LEU A 95 0.16 14.45 4.39
C LEU A 95 1.50 13.92 3.86
N ILE A 96 1.84 12.66 4.18
CA ILE A 96 3.06 12.00 3.67
C ILE A 96 2.98 11.87 2.14
N LEU A 97 1.85 11.39 1.61
CA LEU A 97 1.67 11.21 0.17
C LEU A 97 1.64 12.55 -0.59
N ALA A 98 1.04 13.60 0.00
CA ALA A 98 1.07 14.94 -0.58
C ALA A 98 2.50 15.50 -0.66
N THR A 99 3.28 15.30 0.40
CA THR A 99 4.70 15.66 0.45
C THR A 99 5.48 14.88 -0.61
N LEU A 100 5.31 13.56 -0.66
CA LEU A 100 5.98 12.69 -1.64
C LEU A 100 5.65 13.08 -3.09
N PHE A 101 4.39 13.43 -3.36
CA PHE A 101 3.96 13.92 -4.66
C PHE A 101 4.70 15.20 -5.07
N VAL A 102 4.84 16.17 -4.18
CA VAL A 102 5.53 17.44 -4.49
C VAL A 102 7.00 17.20 -4.85
N TYR A 103 7.69 16.33 -4.11
CA TYR A 103 9.14 16.16 -4.26
C TYR A 103 9.54 15.11 -5.29
N VAL A 104 8.69 14.11 -5.54
CA VAL A 104 9.05 12.93 -6.34
C VAL A 104 8.04 12.64 -7.45
N GLY A 105 6.85 13.25 -7.39
CA GLY A 105 5.83 13.15 -8.43
C GLY A 105 4.77 12.06 -8.20
N LEU A 106 3.80 12.04 -9.12
CA LEU A 106 2.60 11.19 -9.03
C LEU A 106 2.90 9.70 -8.99
N THR A 107 3.83 9.23 -9.82
CA THR A 107 4.18 7.81 -9.92
C THR A 107 4.64 7.25 -8.57
N MET A 108 5.51 7.98 -7.87
CA MET A 108 6.02 7.54 -6.57
C MET A 108 4.96 7.64 -5.46
N ALA A 109 4.10 8.66 -5.50
CA ALA A 109 2.95 8.75 -4.60
C ALA A 109 2.01 7.54 -4.76
N VAL A 110 1.68 7.17 -6.00
CA VAL A 110 0.84 6.00 -6.33
C VAL A 110 1.48 4.70 -5.83
N LEU A 111 2.76 4.46 -6.15
CA LEU A 111 3.45 3.23 -5.74
C LEU A 111 3.52 3.12 -4.21
N CYS A 112 3.81 4.23 -3.53
CA CYS A 112 3.82 4.27 -2.06
C CYS A 112 2.44 3.99 -1.48
N HIS A 113 1.38 4.57 -2.05
CA HIS A 113 0.01 4.35 -1.59
C HIS A 113 -0.42 2.89 -1.79
N ILE A 114 -0.19 2.31 -2.98
CA ILE A 114 -0.47 0.89 -3.24
C ILE A 114 0.28 0.01 -2.24
N SER A 115 1.54 0.32 -1.97
CA SER A 115 2.37 -0.43 -0.99
C SER A 115 1.76 -0.37 0.42
N PHE A 116 1.35 0.81 0.89
CA PHE A 116 0.68 0.96 2.19
C PHE A 116 -0.62 0.17 2.27
N ASN A 117 -1.50 0.27 1.26
CA ASN A 117 -2.77 -0.46 1.28
C ASN A 117 -2.55 -1.97 1.17
N THR A 118 -1.56 -2.42 0.40
CA THR A 118 -1.18 -3.83 0.31
C THR A 118 -0.67 -4.35 1.65
N PHE A 119 0.21 -3.60 2.33
CA PHE A 119 0.71 -3.94 3.66
C PHE A 119 -0.42 -4.08 4.68
N VAL A 120 -1.33 -3.11 4.75
CA VAL A 120 -2.48 -3.14 5.67
C VAL A 120 -3.40 -4.32 5.36
N TYR A 121 -3.60 -4.64 4.07
CA TYR A 121 -4.42 -5.78 3.66
C TYR A 121 -3.80 -7.12 4.09
N ILE A 122 -2.49 -7.31 3.84
CA ILE A 122 -1.77 -8.53 4.25
C ILE A 122 -1.79 -8.67 5.78
N TYR A 123 -1.51 -7.59 6.51
CA TYR A 123 -1.57 -7.57 7.97
C TYR A 123 -2.95 -8.01 8.47
N ARG A 124 -4.04 -7.50 7.89
CA ARG A 124 -5.39 -7.94 8.26
C ARG A 124 -5.63 -9.41 7.98
N LEU A 125 -5.11 -9.97 6.90
CA LEU A 125 -5.25 -11.41 6.61
C LEU A 125 -4.49 -12.30 7.59
N GLN A 126 -3.37 -11.83 8.15
CA GLN A 126 -2.57 -12.60 9.11
C GLN A 126 -3.19 -12.63 10.52
N TYR A 127 -3.85 -11.55 10.94
CA TYR A 127 -4.36 -11.39 12.32
C TYR A 127 -5.89 -11.52 12.45
N LYS A 128 -6.61 -11.78 11.35
CA LYS A 128 -8.06 -12.09 11.36
C LYS A 128 -8.40 -13.51 10.89
N GLY A 129 -7.39 -14.37 10.67
CA GLY A 129 -7.56 -15.81 10.60
C GLY A 129 -7.32 -16.43 11.96
#